data_AF-A0A9D4CV06-F1
#
_entry.id   AF-A0A9D4CV06-F1
#
_cell.length_a   1.000
_cell.length_b   1.000
_cell.length_c   1.000
_cell.angle_alpha   90.00
_cell.angle_beta   90.00
_cell.angle_gamma   90.00
#
_symmetry.space_group_name_H-M   'P 1'
#
loop_
_entity.id
_entity.type
_entity.pdbx_description
1 polymer ?
#
loop_
_entity_poly.entity_id
_entity_poly.type
_entity_poly.pdbx_seq_one_letter_code
_entity_poly.pdbx_strand_id
1 'polypeptide(L)'
;MVMQWGQFVDHDIGLTPQSVSQHVFNDGRRCNETCTNSYPCFPIPVPASDQRVQGQSCLGFHRSSATCNTGTTSIFFKTFSHRQQLNALTSYIDGSTVYGSDDNMAERLRDLNHEHGHLLVGSLSQQGKRLLPYDFHGILGATDCQIESSKRYIPCFLAGDSRVNEQLALTVMHTLWMREHNRIADELREINPHWDGNMLYHEARKIIGGMMQHITYTAWLPRIIGPEGMKMLGEYQGYNPTVDSSVTNEFTTAAMRFGHSLIQPILFRLNSSFQQVPEGNLPLHHAFFTPWRVVEEGGVDPVLRGLFAQGAKKKMPSEIMNSELTERLFALANKIGMHKPFACWEISRLLKCCLLNF
;
A
#
# COMPACT_ATOMS: atom_id res chain seq x y z
N MET A 1 -1.43 8.62 -13.45
CA MET A 1 -1.05 7.20 -13.33
C MET A 1 0.34 6.99 -12.72
N VAL A 2 1.35 7.80 -13.04
CA VAL A 2 2.74 7.65 -12.53
C VAL A 2 2.84 7.47 -11.01
N MET A 3 2.16 8.34 -10.23
CA MET A 3 2.12 8.23 -8.76
C MET A 3 1.50 6.90 -8.32
N GLN A 4 0.35 6.55 -8.90
CA GLN A 4 -0.41 5.36 -8.53
C GLN A 4 0.36 4.07 -8.81
N TRP A 5 1.06 3.99 -9.95
CA TRP A 5 1.93 2.86 -10.26
C TRP A 5 3.07 2.74 -9.25
N GLY A 6 3.68 3.86 -8.86
CA GLY A 6 4.73 3.88 -7.84
C GLY A 6 4.25 3.33 -6.50
N GLN A 7 3.05 3.72 -6.04
CA GLN A 7 2.46 3.16 -4.82
C GLN A 7 2.20 1.66 -4.97
N PHE A 8 1.63 1.23 -6.10
CA PHE A 8 1.31 -0.17 -6.35
C PHE A 8 2.57 -1.06 -6.38
N VAL A 9 3.68 -0.59 -6.96
CA VAL A 9 4.97 -1.29 -6.97
C VAL A 9 5.66 -1.25 -5.59
N ASP A 10 5.58 -0.15 -4.83
CA ASP A 10 6.05 -0.12 -3.43
C ASP A 10 5.38 -1.23 -2.61
N HIS A 11 4.10 -1.49 -2.88
CA HIS A 11 3.32 -2.53 -2.22
C HIS A 11 3.60 -3.95 -2.71
N ASP A 12 4.38 -4.12 -3.78
CA ASP A 12 4.86 -5.43 -4.25
C ASP A 12 6.21 -5.79 -3.61
N ILE A 13 6.98 -4.78 -3.22
CA ILE A 13 8.40 -4.91 -2.85
C ILE A 13 8.62 -4.75 -1.34
N GLY A 14 7.83 -3.91 -0.65
CA GLY A 14 8.12 -3.53 0.73
C GLY A 14 6.89 -3.32 1.62
N LEU A 15 6.86 -4.04 2.75
CA LEU A 15 5.98 -3.75 3.88
C LEU A 15 6.75 -3.92 5.19
N THR A 16 6.92 -2.83 5.94
CA THR A 16 7.44 -2.92 7.30
C THR A 16 6.29 -3.08 8.29
N PRO A 17 6.07 -4.25 8.88
CA PRO A 17 4.98 -4.44 9.83
C PRO A 17 5.19 -3.59 11.08
N GLN A 18 4.10 -3.08 11.63
CA GLN A 18 4.12 -2.38 12.90
C GLN A 18 4.33 -3.37 14.06
N SER A 19 4.77 -2.87 15.22
CA SER A 19 4.88 -3.66 16.45
C SER A 19 3.53 -4.33 16.77
N VAL A 20 3.58 -5.62 17.13
CA VAL A 20 2.39 -6.41 17.53
C VAL A 20 1.68 -5.78 18.73
N SER A 21 2.44 -5.23 19.68
CA SER A 21 1.86 -4.43 20.76
C SER A 21 1.73 -2.97 20.35
N GLN A 22 0.58 -2.38 20.66
CA GLN A 22 0.32 -0.94 20.65
C GLN A 22 0.27 -0.34 22.06
N HIS A 23 0.58 -1.15 23.08
CA HIS A 23 0.48 -0.81 24.48
C HIS A 23 1.86 -0.80 25.13
N VAL A 24 2.10 0.19 26.00
CA VAL A 24 3.30 0.22 26.85
C VAL A 24 3.22 -0.95 27.83
N PHE A 25 4.31 -1.68 27.98
CA PHE A 25 4.35 -2.86 28.84
C PHE A 25 4.11 -2.53 30.33
N ASN A 26 4.62 -1.39 30.81
CA ASN A 26 4.61 -1.05 32.23
C ASN A 26 3.24 -0.63 32.78
N ASP A 27 2.43 0.08 31.99
CA ASP A 27 1.15 0.66 32.46
C ASP A 27 -0.05 0.30 31.58
N GLY A 28 0.16 -0.47 30.51
CA GLY A 28 -0.90 -0.94 29.61
C GLY A 28 -1.56 0.15 28.77
N ARG A 29 -1.11 1.41 28.83
CA ARG A 29 -1.70 2.49 28.02
C ARG A 29 -1.34 2.33 26.56
N ARG A 30 -2.26 2.74 25.67
CA ARG A 30 -2.00 2.75 24.23
C ARG A 30 -1.03 3.87 23.86
N CYS A 31 -0.28 3.68 22.78
CA CYS A 31 0.65 4.71 22.30
C CYS A 31 -0.01 6.02 21.86
N ASN A 32 -1.33 6.06 21.68
CA ASN A 32 -2.11 7.28 21.43
C ASN A 32 -2.61 7.98 22.70
N GLU A 33 -2.44 7.36 23.87
CA GLU A 33 -2.87 7.86 25.18
C GLU A 33 -1.69 8.34 26.03
N THR A 34 -0.45 8.19 25.54
CA THR A 34 0.76 8.53 26.28
C THR A 34 1.80 9.21 25.39
N CYS A 35 2.48 10.19 25.97
CA CYS A 35 3.64 10.86 25.38
C CYS A 35 4.96 10.32 25.95
N THR A 36 4.93 9.20 26.65
CA THR A 36 6.13 8.52 27.13
C THR A 36 6.81 7.78 25.97
N ASN A 37 8.09 8.07 25.74
CA ASN A 37 8.94 7.29 24.82
C ASN A 37 9.39 6.00 25.50
N SER A 38 8.51 5.00 25.53
CA SER A 38 8.77 3.66 26.05
C SER A 38 8.28 2.64 25.03
N TYR A 39 9.03 1.54 24.83
CA TYR A 39 8.65 0.50 23.88
C TYR A 39 7.22 -0.01 24.14
N PRO A 40 6.37 -0.14 23.11
CA PRO A 40 6.63 0.06 21.67
C PRO A 40 6.39 1.50 21.17
N CYS A 41 6.05 2.43 22.04
CA CYS A 41 5.73 3.82 21.69
C CYS A 41 6.98 4.65 21.35
N PHE A 42 6.80 5.60 20.44
CA PHE A 42 7.76 6.62 20.03
C PHE A 42 7.00 7.88 19.64
N PRO A 43 6.43 8.61 20.62
CA PRO A 43 5.52 9.72 20.36
C PRO A 43 6.22 10.85 19.60
N ILE A 44 5.49 11.53 18.72
CA ILE A 44 5.98 12.66 17.94
C ILE A 44 5.63 13.94 18.71
N PRO A 45 6.62 14.72 19.21
CA PRO A 45 6.33 15.94 19.95
C PRO A 45 5.56 16.96 19.11
N VAL A 46 4.56 17.60 19.71
CA VAL A 46 3.79 18.69 19.08
C VAL A 46 4.38 20.02 19.55
N PRO A 47 4.81 20.91 18.64
CA PRO A 47 5.26 22.25 19.02
C PRO A 47 4.15 23.03 19.72
N ALA A 48 4.48 23.82 20.75
CA ALA A 48 3.49 24.64 21.47
C ALA A 48 2.77 25.67 20.58
N SER A 49 3.37 26.04 19.45
CA SER A 49 2.78 26.94 18.45
C SER A 49 1.78 26.26 17.51
N ASP A 50 1.66 24.94 17.55
CA ASP A 50 0.80 24.17 16.66
C ASP A 50 -0.65 24.18 17.17
N GLN A 51 -1.47 25.05 16.59
CA GLN A 51 -2.87 25.22 17.01
C GLN A 51 -3.80 24.10 16.54
N ARG A 52 -3.32 23.18 15.68
CA ARG A 52 -4.14 22.10 15.11
C ARG A 52 -4.39 20.99 16.11
N VAL A 53 -3.44 20.78 17.02
CA VAL A 53 -3.53 19.73 18.05
C VAL A 53 -3.82 20.40 19.38
N GLN A 54 -5.08 20.36 19.80
CA GLN A 54 -5.51 20.95 21.07
C GLN A 54 -5.55 19.90 22.18
N GLY A 55 -4.95 20.21 23.33
CA GLY A 55 -5.02 19.37 24.52
C GLY A 55 -4.09 18.14 24.54
N GLN A 56 -3.18 18.00 23.57
CA GLN A 56 -2.14 16.97 23.59
C GLN A 56 -0.76 17.57 23.28
N SER A 57 0.27 17.11 23.98
CA SER A 57 1.68 17.53 23.77
C SER A 57 2.44 16.68 22.76
N CYS A 58 1.83 15.61 22.26
CA CYS A 58 2.41 14.72 21.28
C CYS A 58 1.35 14.04 20.43
N LEU A 59 1.79 13.47 19.32
CA LEU A 59 1.02 12.56 18.50
C LEU A 59 1.48 11.13 18.76
N GLY A 60 0.53 10.23 19.05
CA GLY A 60 0.85 8.83 19.29
C GLY A 60 1.52 8.17 18.08
N PHE A 61 2.55 7.38 18.31
CA PHE A 61 3.23 6.62 17.26
C PHE A 61 3.92 5.43 17.90
N HIS A 62 3.91 4.30 17.21
CA HIS A 62 4.51 3.05 17.69
C HIS A 62 5.56 2.55 16.70
N ARG A 63 6.59 1.90 17.24
CA ARG A 63 7.76 1.38 16.53
C ARG A 63 7.34 0.25 15.59
N SER A 64 8.07 0.13 14.48
CA SER A 64 7.96 -1.03 13.61
C SER A 64 8.47 -2.28 14.33
N SER A 65 7.97 -3.44 13.94
CA SER A 65 8.48 -4.72 14.43
C SER A 65 9.95 -4.86 14.09
N ALA A 66 10.73 -5.40 15.04
CA ALA A 66 12.13 -5.70 14.83
C ALA A 66 12.32 -7.16 14.43
N THR A 67 13.36 -7.42 13.65
CA THR A 67 13.87 -8.78 13.44
C THR A 67 14.34 -9.35 14.77
N CYS A 68 14.08 -10.64 15.00
CA CYS A 68 14.58 -11.36 16.17
C CYS A 68 16.09 -11.15 16.33
N ASN A 69 16.56 -11.07 17.58
CA ASN A 69 17.97 -10.89 17.93
C ASN A 69 18.59 -9.57 17.46
N THR A 70 17.79 -8.53 17.22
CA THR A 70 18.26 -7.18 16.89
C THR A 70 17.71 -6.14 17.85
N GLY A 71 18.48 -5.10 18.16
CA GLY A 71 18.00 -3.97 18.95
C GLY A 71 17.65 -4.27 20.40
N THR A 72 18.10 -5.41 20.94
CA THR A 72 18.00 -5.75 22.35
C THR A 72 19.34 -6.28 22.87
N THR A 73 19.81 -5.73 23.98
CA THR A 73 20.93 -6.30 24.74
C THR A 73 20.36 -7.40 25.64
N SER A 74 20.32 -8.62 25.14
CA SER A 74 19.95 -9.77 25.95
C SER A 74 21.20 -10.53 26.39
N ILE A 75 21.27 -10.88 27.67
CA ILE A 75 22.30 -11.81 28.22
C ILE A 75 22.32 -13.13 27.42
N PHE A 76 21.19 -13.52 26.84
CA PHE A 76 21.08 -14.74 26.03
C PHE A 76 21.84 -14.67 24.70
N PHE A 77 21.95 -13.48 24.08
CA PHE A 77 22.55 -13.36 22.74
C PHE A 77 24.05 -13.05 22.78
N LYS A 78 24.61 -12.59 23.91
CA LYS A 78 26.04 -12.27 24.10
C LYS A 78 26.69 -11.39 23.01
N THR A 79 25.90 -10.81 22.10
CA THR A 79 26.32 -9.98 20.98
C THR A 79 25.48 -8.71 20.97
N PHE A 80 26.13 -7.57 20.73
CA PHE A 80 25.45 -6.30 20.49
C PHE A 80 25.06 -6.22 19.01
N SER A 81 23.77 -6.13 18.70
CA SER A 81 23.26 -6.04 17.34
C SER A 81 22.30 -4.85 17.19
N HIS A 82 22.54 -4.04 16.15
CA HIS A 82 21.67 -2.91 15.83
C HIS A 82 20.28 -3.38 15.41
N ARG A 83 19.23 -2.64 15.77
CA ARG A 83 17.83 -2.99 15.48
C ARG A 83 17.58 -3.02 13.98
N GLN A 84 17.22 -4.17 13.43
CA GLN A 84 16.78 -4.31 12.04
C GLN A 84 15.27 -4.44 11.97
N GLN A 85 14.68 -3.96 10.88
CA GLN A 85 13.25 -4.07 10.62
C GLN A 85 12.98 -5.21 9.65
N LEU A 86 11.77 -5.76 9.72
CA LEU A 86 11.32 -6.82 8.82
C LEU A 86 10.75 -6.23 7.53
N ASN A 87 10.96 -6.94 6.42
CA ASN A 87 10.08 -6.84 5.25
C ASN A 87 9.12 -8.03 5.30
N ALA A 88 7.81 -7.78 5.31
CA ALA A 88 6.79 -8.82 5.33
C ALA A 88 6.41 -9.32 3.92
N LEU A 89 6.98 -8.73 2.87
CA LEU A 89 6.73 -9.10 1.48
C LEU A 89 7.93 -9.78 0.84
N THR A 90 7.70 -10.41 -0.32
CA THR A 90 8.79 -10.77 -1.24
C THR A 90 9.48 -9.49 -1.73
N SER A 91 10.79 -9.55 -1.98
CA SER A 91 11.57 -8.39 -2.44
C SER A 91 11.54 -8.20 -3.96
N TYR A 92 11.02 -9.20 -4.68
CA TYR A 92 10.95 -9.19 -6.13
C TYR A 92 9.71 -8.44 -6.63
N ILE A 93 9.78 -7.92 -7.85
CA ILE A 93 8.57 -7.50 -8.58
C ILE A 93 7.93 -8.75 -9.16
N ASP A 94 7.07 -9.42 -8.39
CA ASP A 94 6.50 -10.73 -8.71
C ASP A 94 4.96 -10.76 -8.65
N GLY A 95 4.34 -9.61 -8.40
CA GLY A 95 2.89 -9.48 -8.25
C GLY A 95 2.36 -9.99 -6.90
N SER A 96 3.19 -10.16 -5.88
CA SER A 96 2.76 -10.45 -4.50
C SER A 96 1.68 -9.48 -4.00
N THR A 97 1.62 -8.24 -4.48
CA THR A 97 0.52 -7.30 -4.20
C THR A 97 -0.86 -7.80 -4.69
N VAL A 98 -0.88 -8.71 -5.66
CA VAL A 98 -2.07 -9.41 -6.17
C VAL A 98 -2.22 -10.78 -5.53
N TYR A 99 -1.12 -11.54 -5.38
CA TYR A 99 -1.14 -12.97 -5.04
C TYR A 99 -0.86 -13.29 -3.56
N GLY A 100 -0.43 -12.33 -2.76
CA GLY A 100 0.06 -12.57 -1.40
C GLY A 100 1.56 -12.89 -1.36
N SER A 101 2.15 -12.75 -0.17
CA SER A 101 3.57 -13.07 0.10
C SER A 101 3.74 -14.34 0.94
N ASP A 102 2.65 -15.04 1.24
CA ASP A 102 2.64 -16.31 1.95
C ASP A 102 1.61 -17.27 1.33
N ASP A 103 1.84 -18.58 1.49
CA ASP A 103 1.04 -19.61 0.84
C ASP A 103 -0.43 -19.59 1.29
N ASN A 104 -0.69 -19.22 2.56
CA ASN A 104 -2.04 -19.19 3.11
C ASN A 104 -2.86 -18.05 2.48
N MET A 105 -2.29 -16.85 2.33
CA MET A 105 -2.94 -15.77 1.60
C MET A 105 -3.11 -16.13 0.11
N ALA A 106 -2.09 -16.71 -0.51
CA ALA A 106 -2.15 -17.09 -1.93
C ALA A 106 -3.25 -18.11 -2.22
N GLU A 107 -3.42 -19.13 -1.36
CA GLU A 107 -4.51 -20.09 -1.46
C GLU A 107 -5.88 -19.45 -1.22
N ARG A 108 -6.01 -18.57 -0.23
CA ARG A 108 -7.28 -17.87 0.07
C ARG A 108 -7.78 -17.00 -1.06
N LEU A 109 -6.89 -16.47 -1.88
CA LEU A 109 -7.23 -15.60 -3.00
C LEU A 109 -7.63 -16.38 -4.26
N ARG A 110 -7.44 -17.71 -4.29
CA ARG A 110 -7.74 -18.56 -5.45
C ARG A 110 -9.17 -19.09 -5.42
N ASP A 111 -9.79 -19.17 -6.58
CA ASP A 111 -11.00 -19.97 -6.76
C ASP A 111 -10.61 -21.44 -6.90
N LEU A 112 -10.65 -22.17 -5.78
CA LEU A 112 -10.33 -23.59 -5.73
C LEU A 112 -11.54 -24.49 -6.05
N ASN A 113 -12.74 -23.91 -6.19
CA ASN A 113 -13.95 -24.70 -6.49
C ASN A 113 -14.06 -25.03 -7.98
N HIS A 114 -13.34 -24.30 -8.83
CA HIS A 114 -13.34 -24.47 -10.27
C HIS A 114 -11.91 -24.68 -10.77
N GLU A 115 -11.71 -25.62 -11.69
CA GLU A 115 -10.40 -25.88 -12.32
C GLU A 115 -10.07 -24.86 -13.42
N HIS A 116 -10.36 -23.57 -13.18
CA HIS A 116 -10.14 -22.49 -14.14
C HIS A 116 -8.86 -21.70 -13.83
N GLY A 117 -8.24 -21.93 -12.66
CA GLY A 117 -7.05 -21.20 -12.24
C GLY A 117 -7.30 -19.71 -11.94
N HIS A 118 -8.54 -19.34 -11.58
CA HIS A 118 -8.93 -17.97 -11.32
C HIS A 118 -8.56 -17.52 -9.90
N LEU A 119 -8.47 -16.20 -9.73
CA LEU A 119 -8.60 -15.55 -8.43
C LEU A 119 -10.08 -15.38 -8.08
N LEU A 120 -10.38 -15.41 -6.77
CA LEU A 120 -11.71 -15.11 -6.25
C LEU A 120 -12.15 -13.71 -6.66
N VAL A 121 -13.45 -13.59 -6.92
CA VAL A 121 -14.11 -12.34 -7.28
C VAL A 121 -15.22 -12.03 -6.29
N GLY A 122 -15.43 -10.75 -6.01
CA GLY A 122 -16.51 -10.26 -5.16
C GLY A 122 -17.75 -9.86 -5.93
N SER A 123 -18.51 -8.94 -5.33
CA SER A 123 -19.77 -8.45 -5.89
C SER A 123 -19.57 -7.73 -7.23
N LEU A 124 -20.66 -7.62 -8.00
CA LEU A 124 -20.69 -6.77 -9.18
C LEU A 124 -20.70 -5.29 -8.76
N SER A 125 -19.92 -4.48 -9.47
CA SER A 125 -20.13 -3.03 -9.50
C SER A 125 -21.45 -2.69 -10.19
N GLN A 126 -21.91 -1.44 -10.05
CA GLN A 126 -23.08 -0.91 -10.78
C GLN A 126 -22.99 -1.10 -12.31
N GLN A 127 -21.77 -1.22 -12.86
CA GLN A 127 -21.52 -1.44 -14.29
C GLN A 127 -21.47 -2.93 -14.68
N GLY A 128 -21.82 -3.85 -13.77
CA GLY A 128 -21.83 -5.29 -14.07
C GLY A 128 -20.44 -5.93 -14.17
N LYS A 129 -19.37 -5.24 -13.77
CA LYS A 129 -18.02 -5.82 -13.70
C LYS A 129 -17.71 -6.29 -12.29
N ARG A 130 -17.07 -7.47 -12.16
CA ARG A 130 -16.63 -8.07 -10.88
C ARG A 130 -15.64 -7.18 -10.12
N LEU A 131 -15.80 -7.06 -8.82
CA LEU A 131 -14.86 -6.39 -7.92
C LEU A 131 -14.01 -7.42 -7.17
N LEU A 132 -13.06 -6.95 -6.36
CA LEU A 132 -12.30 -7.79 -5.43
C LEU A 132 -13.24 -8.49 -4.42
N PRO A 133 -12.86 -9.67 -3.91
CA PRO A 133 -13.58 -10.30 -2.80
C PRO A 133 -13.53 -9.41 -1.54
N TYR A 134 -14.50 -9.59 -0.65
CA TYR A 134 -14.50 -8.89 0.64
C TYR A 134 -13.71 -9.67 1.69
N ASP A 135 -13.08 -8.94 2.61
CA ASP A 135 -12.50 -9.52 3.82
C ASP A 135 -13.60 -9.71 4.89
N PHE A 136 -14.29 -10.85 4.85
CA PHE A 136 -15.31 -11.20 5.86
C PHE A 136 -14.73 -11.76 7.15
N HIS A 137 -13.45 -12.17 7.13
CA HIS A 137 -12.82 -12.87 8.25
C HIS A 137 -11.86 -11.97 9.04
N GLY A 138 -11.76 -10.69 8.67
CA GLY A 138 -10.86 -9.73 9.33
C GLY A 138 -9.39 -10.09 9.14
N ILE A 139 -9.04 -10.68 7.99
CA ILE A 139 -7.67 -11.09 7.65
C ILE A 139 -6.75 -9.86 7.58
N LEU A 140 -7.28 -8.73 7.10
CA LEU A 140 -6.57 -7.46 7.07
C LEU A 140 -6.39 -6.84 8.47
N GLY A 141 -6.97 -7.46 9.50
CA GLY A 141 -6.80 -7.09 10.90
C GLY A 141 -7.51 -5.79 11.26
N ALA A 142 -6.72 -4.75 11.54
CA ALA A 142 -7.18 -3.50 12.13
C ALA A 142 -7.69 -2.45 11.12
N THR A 143 -7.78 -2.78 9.83
CA THR A 143 -8.30 -1.86 8.81
C THR A 143 -9.81 -1.71 8.96
N ASP A 144 -10.25 -0.50 9.29
CA ASP A 144 -11.67 -0.15 9.35
C ASP A 144 -12.10 0.56 8.06
N CYS A 145 -12.99 -0.07 7.29
CA CYS A 145 -13.59 0.51 6.09
C CYS A 145 -14.98 1.12 6.34
N GLN A 146 -15.47 1.11 7.58
CA GLN A 146 -16.71 1.78 7.99
C GLN A 146 -16.42 3.14 8.63
N ILE A 147 -15.58 3.95 7.98
CA ILE A 147 -15.14 5.24 8.54
C ILE A 147 -16.25 6.31 8.52
N GLU A 148 -17.27 6.14 7.67
CA GLU A 148 -18.44 7.03 7.57
C GLU A 148 -19.69 6.28 8.05
N SER A 149 -20.07 6.45 9.31
CA SER A 149 -21.21 5.74 9.92
C SER A 149 -22.57 6.04 9.27
N SER A 150 -22.69 7.15 8.53
CA SER A 150 -23.89 7.53 7.78
C SER A 150 -24.03 6.79 6.45
N LYS A 151 -23.01 6.07 6.00
CA LYS A 151 -22.97 5.32 4.74
C LYS A 151 -23.25 3.84 4.97
N ARG A 152 -23.68 3.15 3.91
CA ARG A 152 -23.91 1.70 3.98
C ARG A 152 -22.59 1.00 4.32
N TYR A 153 -22.65 0.03 5.23
CA TYR A 153 -21.51 -0.80 5.54
C TYR A 153 -21.09 -1.63 4.33
N ILE A 154 -19.88 -1.40 3.85
CA ILE A 154 -19.20 -2.21 2.84
C ILE A 154 -17.91 -2.71 3.47
N PRO A 155 -17.72 -4.03 3.61
CA PRO A 155 -16.47 -4.58 4.12
C PRO A 155 -15.28 -4.13 3.27
N CYS A 156 -14.10 -4.14 3.87
CA CYS A 156 -12.85 -3.95 3.13
C CYS A 156 -12.71 -5.01 2.02
N PHE A 157 -12.09 -4.63 0.90
CA PHE A 157 -11.69 -5.60 -0.13
C PHE A 157 -10.45 -6.39 0.31
N LEU A 158 -10.36 -7.64 -0.12
CA LEU A 158 -9.22 -8.52 0.11
C LEU A 158 -8.38 -8.63 -1.18
N ALA A 159 -7.05 -8.59 -1.03
CA ALA A 159 -6.07 -8.79 -2.09
C ALA A 159 -4.75 -9.31 -1.48
N GLY A 160 -3.71 -9.49 -2.30
CA GLY A 160 -2.40 -9.97 -1.86
C GLY A 160 -1.68 -9.06 -0.86
N ASP A 161 -1.83 -7.74 -0.98
CA ASP A 161 -1.31 -6.77 -0.01
C ASP A 161 -2.41 -6.20 0.89
N SER A 162 -2.11 -6.07 2.18
CA SER A 162 -3.08 -5.67 3.20
C SER A 162 -3.53 -4.22 3.12
N ARG A 163 -2.83 -3.38 2.35
CA ARG A 163 -3.12 -1.96 2.20
C ARG A 163 -4.02 -1.69 0.99
N VAL A 164 -4.62 -2.71 0.38
CA VAL A 164 -5.50 -2.58 -0.81
C VAL A 164 -6.60 -1.53 -0.67
N ASN A 165 -7.12 -1.29 0.54
CA ASN A 165 -8.15 -0.28 0.84
C ASN A 165 -7.61 1.07 1.33
N GLU A 166 -6.28 1.26 1.37
CA GLU A 166 -5.68 2.49 1.90
C GLU A 166 -6.29 3.71 1.22
N GLN A 167 -6.36 3.70 -0.11
CA GLN A 167 -7.05 4.71 -0.90
C GLN A 167 -7.73 4.14 -2.16
N LEU A 168 -8.79 4.79 -2.61
CA LEU A 168 -9.72 4.31 -3.63
C LEU A 168 -9.06 3.92 -4.98
N ALA A 169 -8.11 4.71 -5.47
CA ALA A 169 -7.37 4.45 -6.69
C ALA A 169 -6.40 3.26 -6.58
N LEU A 170 -5.91 2.92 -5.39
CA LEU A 170 -5.11 1.73 -5.14
C LEU A 170 -5.99 0.49 -5.27
N THR A 171 -7.16 0.49 -4.61
CA THR A 171 -8.17 -0.58 -4.72
C THR A 171 -8.55 -0.85 -6.19
N VAL A 172 -8.70 0.22 -6.97
CA VAL A 172 -8.95 0.18 -8.41
C VAL A 172 -7.82 -0.53 -9.17
N MET A 173 -6.56 -0.27 -8.84
CA MET A 173 -5.41 -0.98 -9.44
C MET A 173 -5.43 -2.47 -9.09
N HIS A 174 -5.64 -2.84 -7.82
CA HIS A 174 -5.76 -4.26 -7.43
C HIS A 174 -6.90 -4.95 -8.18
N THR A 175 -8.05 -4.29 -8.32
CA THR A 175 -9.19 -4.82 -9.07
C THR A 175 -8.85 -5.04 -10.55
N LEU A 176 -8.10 -4.12 -11.16
CA LEU A 176 -7.67 -4.24 -12.55
C LEU A 176 -6.77 -5.47 -12.76
N TRP A 177 -5.78 -5.67 -11.88
CA TRP A 177 -4.84 -6.79 -12.00
C TRP A 177 -5.47 -8.15 -11.67
N MET A 178 -6.42 -8.21 -10.74
CA MET A 178 -7.22 -9.42 -10.52
C MET A 178 -8.05 -9.78 -11.76
N ARG A 179 -8.68 -8.79 -12.42
CA ARG A 179 -9.42 -9.02 -13.67
C ARG A 179 -8.51 -9.49 -14.79
N GLU A 180 -7.32 -8.91 -14.91
CA GLU A 180 -6.35 -9.30 -15.94
C GLU A 180 -5.84 -10.72 -15.72
N HIS A 181 -5.62 -11.14 -14.48
CA HIS A 181 -5.28 -12.53 -14.17
C HIS A 181 -6.38 -13.49 -14.67
N ASN A 182 -7.64 -13.25 -14.32
CA ASN A 182 -8.74 -14.14 -14.72
C ASN A 182 -8.92 -14.15 -16.25
N ARG A 183 -8.75 -13.00 -16.93
CA ARG A 183 -8.76 -12.92 -18.40
C ARG A 183 -7.67 -13.79 -19.02
N ILE A 184 -6.43 -13.69 -18.53
CA ILE A 184 -5.30 -14.48 -19.02
C ILE A 184 -5.52 -15.97 -18.74
N ALA A 185 -6.03 -16.33 -17.56
CA ALA A 185 -6.32 -17.72 -17.21
C ALA A 185 -7.39 -18.33 -18.14
N ASP A 186 -8.45 -17.57 -18.48
CA ASP A 186 -9.46 -17.99 -19.45
C ASP A 186 -8.85 -18.24 -20.84
N GLU A 187 -8.03 -17.30 -21.34
CA GLU A 187 -7.35 -17.45 -22.64
C GLU A 187 -6.37 -18.63 -22.66
N LEU A 188 -5.60 -18.82 -21.59
CA LEU A 188 -4.68 -19.95 -21.47
C LEU A 188 -5.42 -21.29 -21.46
N ARG A 189 -6.60 -21.34 -20.87
CA ARG A 189 -7.45 -22.54 -20.85
C ARG A 189 -8.02 -22.87 -22.22
N GLU A 190 -8.44 -21.87 -22.98
CA GLU A 190 -8.89 -22.07 -24.36
C GLU A 190 -7.78 -22.64 -25.25
N ILE A 191 -6.55 -22.15 -25.08
CA ILE A 191 -5.37 -22.61 -25.83
C ILE A 191 -4.87 -23.98 -25.33
N ASN A 192 -4.96 -24.22 -24.02
CA ASN A 192 -4.46 -25.44 -23.38
C ASN A 192 -5.57 -26.15 -22.58
N PRO A 193 -6.55 -26.81 -23.25
CA PRO A 193 -7.66 -27.49 -22.55
C PRO A 193 -7.23 -28.65 -21.63
N HIS A 194 -5.98 -29.08 -21.72
CA HIS A 194 -5.39 -30.17 -20.94
C HIS A 194 -4.72 -29.69 -19.64
N TRP A 195 -4.61 -28.37 -19.42
CA TRP A 195 -4.06 -27.81 -18.18
C TRP A 195 -5.11 -27.83 -17.08
N ASP A 196 -4.68 -28.23 -15.88
CA ASP A 196 -5.50 -28.11 -14.68
C ASP A 196 -5.52 -26.66 -14.16
N GLY A 197 -6.39 -26.40 -13.17
CA GLY A 197 -6.50 -25.08 -12.57
C GLY A 197 -5.22 -24.60 -11.88
N ASN A 198 -4.34 -25.50 -11.44
CA ASN A 198 -3.09 -25.11 -10.80
C ASN A 198 -2.07 -24.60 -11.82
N MET A 199 -1.92 -25.29 -12.94
CA MET A 199 -1.09 -24.86 -14.06
C MET A 199 -1.58 -23.53 -14.63
N LEU A 200 -2.90 -23.38 -14.85
CA LEU A 200 -3.51 -22.14 -15.33
C LEU A 200 -3.21 -20.96 -14.39
N TYR A 201 -3.39 -21.14 -13.09
CA TYR A 201 -3.10 -20.11 -12.09
C TYR A 201 -1.62 -19.69 -12.12
N HIS A 202 -0.69 -20.65 -12.14
CA HIS A 202 0.74 -20.36 -12.07
C HIS A 202 1.27 -19.72 -13.36
N GLU A 203 0.81 -20.14 -14.54
CA GLU A 203 1.21 -19.52 -15.81
C GLU A 203 0.59 -18.12 -15.96
N ALA A 204 -0.67 -17.91 -15.58
CA ALA A 204 -1.27 -16.57 -15.52
C ALA A 204 -0.51 -15.65 -14.53
N ARG A 205 -0.18 -16.16 -13.34
CA ARG A 205 0.63 -15.44 -12.34
C ARG A 205 1.99 -15.03 -12.89
N LYS A 206 2.68 -15.93 -13.59
CA LYS A 206 3.98 -15.68 -14.21
C LYS A 206 3.92 -14.59 -15.28
N ILE A 207 2.89 -14.62 -16.14
CA ILE A 207 2.68 -13.57 -17.16
C ILE A 207 2.44 -12.21 -16.49
N ILE A 208 1.58 -12.16 -15.46
CA ILE A 208 1.28 -10.94 -14.72
C ILE A 208 2.54 -10.35 -14.08
N GLY A 209 3.37 -11.18 -13.43
CA GLY A 209 4.67 -10.74 -12.90
C GLY A 209 5.57 -10.15 -14.00
N GLY A 210 5.65 -10.81 -15.15
CA GLY A 210 6.37 -10.31 -16.33
C GLY A 210 5.84 -8.98 -16.86
N MET A 211 4.52 -8.78 -16.90
CA MET A 211 3.89 -7.52 -17.29
C MET A 211 4.25 -6.39 -16.32
N MET A 212 4.19 -6.65 -15.02
CA MET A 212 4.53 -5.66 -13.98
C MET A 212 6.01 -5.27 -14.04
N GLN A 213 6.91 -6.26 -14.20
CA GLN A 213 8.33 -6.01 -14.42
C GLN A 213 8.56 -5.16 -15.67
N HIS A 214 7.95 -5.54 -16.79
CA HIS A 214 8.08 -4.81 -18.04
C HIS A 214 7.64 -3.35 -17.88
N ILE A 215 6.41 -3.11 -17.41
CA ILE A 215 5.89 -1.74 -17.20
C ILE A 215 6.81 -0.94 -16.27
N THR A 216 7.30 -1.57 -15.20
CA THR A 216 8.16 -0.90 -14.22
C THR A 216 9.49 -0.48 -14.84
N TYR A 217 10.22 -1.38 -15.49
CA TYR A 217 11.56 -1.10 -16.01
C TYR A 217 11.54 -0.30 -17.32
N THR A 218 10.54 -0.48 -18.19
CA THR A 218 10.53 0.17 -19.52
C THR A 218 9.73 1.47 -19.56
N ALA A 219 8.65 1.59 -18.79
CA ALA A 219 7.76 2.74 -18.86
C ALA A 219 7.86 3.65 -17.63
N TRP A 220 7.88 3.09 -16.42
CA TRP A 220 7.84 3.88 -15.19
C TRP A 220 9.22 4.39 -14.77
N LEU A 221 10.19 3.51 -14.59
CA LEU A 221 11.51 3.83 -14.04
C LEU A 221 12.25 4.92 -14.82
N PRO A 222 12.25 4.94 -16.18
CA PRO A 222 12.89 6.01 -16.94
C PRO A 222 12.31 7.41 -16.68
N ARG A 223 11.03 7.49 -16.27
CA ARG A 223 10.36 8.76 -15.92
C ARG A 223 10.69 9.22 -14.51
N ILE A 224 11.15 8.32 -13.66
CA ILE A 224 11.49 8.59 -12.26
C ILE A 224 12.96 8.96 -12.10
N ILE A 225 13.87 8.12 -12.60
CA ILE A 225 15.32 8.30 -12.42
C ILE A 225 15.99 9.04 -13.58
N GLY A 226 15.26 9.27 -14.68
CA GLY A 226 15.72 10.01 -15.85
C GLY A 226 16.85 9.32 -16.62
N PRO A 227 17.38 9.96 -17.68
CA PRO A 227 18.41 9.37 -18.54
C PRO A 227 19.68 8.99 -17.79
N GLU A 228 20.15 9.83 -16.86
CA GLU A 228 21.37 9.56 -16.07
C GLU A 228 21.17 8.39 -15.12
N GLY A 229 20.00 8.29 -14.45
CA GLY A 229 19.69 7.14 -13.61
C GLY A 229 19.59 5.85 -14.40
N MET A 230 18.98 5.88 -15.60
CA MET A 230 18.93 4.70 -16.48
C MET A 230 20.32 4.31 -17.00
N LYS A 231 21.19 5.29 -17.27
CA LYS A 231 22.60 5.04 -17.63
C LYS A 231 23.37 4.40 -16.48
N MET A 232 23.11 4.80 -15.24
CA MET A 232 23.68 4.17 -14.04
C MET A 232 23.16 2.75 -13.82
N LEU A 233 21.88 2.50 -14.10
CA LEU A 233 21.27 1.17 -13.99
C LEU A 233 21.89 0.18 -15.00
N GLY A 234 22.18 0.66 -16.21
CA GLY A 234 22.77 -0.13 -17.28
C GLY A 234 21.80 -1.12 -17.92
N GLU A 235 22.30 -1.88 -18.89
CA GLU A 235 21.53 -2.93 -19.57
C GLU A 235 21.57 -4.23 -18.77
N TYR A 236 20.47 -4.99 -18.81
CA TYR A 236 20.38 -6.28 -18.15
C TYR A 236 21.34 -7.30 -18.79
N GLN A 237 22.26 -7.85 -17.98
CA GLN A 237 23.31 -8.79 -18.42
C GLN A 237 22.97 -10.26 -18.15
N GLY A 238 21.73 -10.55 -17.71
CA GLY A 238 21.32 -11.88 -17.25
C GLY A 238 21.30 -12.02 -15.73
N TYR A 239 20.75 -13.14 -15.26
CA TYR A 239 20.61 -13.42 -13.84
C TYR A 239 21.98 -13.71 -13.21
N ASN A 240 22.27 -13.04 -12.10
CA ASN A 240 23.43 -13.31 -11.28
C ASN A 240 22.99 -13.78 -9.89
N PRO A 241 23.21 -15.06 -9.52
CA PRO A 241 22.80 -15.60 -8.23
C PRO A 241 23.58 -15.04 -7.03
N THR A 242 24.66 -14.28 -7.25
CA THR A 242 25.44 -13.67 -6.16
C THR A 242 24.94 -12.28 -5.76
N VAL A 243 23.95 -11.73 -6.48
CA VAL A 243 23.37 -10.42 -6.15
C VAL A 243 22.37 -10.57 -5.00
N ASP A 244 22.56 -9.77 -3.96
CA ASP A 244 21.56 -9.64 -2.90
C ASP A 244 20.35 -8.88 -3.44
N SER A 245 19.21 -9.57 -3.51
CA SER A 245 17.94 -9.02 -3.99
C SER A 245 17.07 -8.49 -2.86
N SER A 246 17.57 -8.43 -1.63
CA SER A 246 16.84 -7.85 -0.50
C SER A 246 16.67 -6.34 -0.68
N VAL A 247 15.52 -5.84 -0.24
CA VAL A 247 15.24 -4.41 -0.29
C VAL A 247 15.90 -3.74 0.90
N THR A 248 16.67 -2.68 0.63
CA THR A 248 17.31 -1.93 1.71
C THR A 248 16.28 -1.14 2.54
N ASN A 249 16.63 -0.91 3.81
CA ASN A 249 15.76 -0.19 4.73
C ASN A 249 15.55 1.27 4.28
N GLU A 250 16.61 1.88 3.74
CA GLU A 250 16.61 3.23 3.18
C GLU A 250 15.65 3.34 1.98
N PHE A 251 15.57 2.29 1.16
CA PHE A 251 14.66 2.29 0.02
C PHE A 251 13.20 2.29 0.47
N THR A 252 12.80 1.33 1.33
CA THR A 252 11.40 1.17 1.77
C THR A 252 10.92 2.27 2.72
N THR A 253 11.84 2.84 3.50
CA THR A 253 11.53 3.86 4.51
C THR A 253 11.71 5.29 3.99
N ALA A 254 12.61 5.54 3.04
CA ALA A 254 12.92 6.90 2.58
C ALA A 254 12.69 7.07 1.08
N ALA A 255 13.45 6.33 0.26
CA ALA A 255 13.63 6.68 -1.13
C ALA A 255 12.33 6.51 -1.93
N MET A 256 11.66 5.36 -1.79
CA MET A 256 10.43 5.05 -2.52
C MET A 256 9.24 5.91 -2.07
N ARG A 257 9.35 6.57 -0.91
CA ARG A 257 8.35 7.52 -0.38
C ARG A 257 8.36 8.87 -1.10
N PHE A 258 9.26 9.09 -2.07
CA PHE A 258 9.21 10.28 -2.94
C PHE A 258 7.84 10.44 -3.62
N GLY A 259 7.14 9.33 -3.87
CA GLY A 259 5.78 9.29 -4.43
C GLY A 259 4.77 10.14 -3.66
N HIS A 260 4.97 10.35 -2.35
CA HIS A 260 4.09 11.19 -1.54
C HIS A 260 4.09 12.66 -1.98
N SER A 261 5.16 13.14 -2.62
CA SER A 261 5.21 14.48 -3.22
C SER A 261 4.42 14.62 -4.53
N LEU A 262 4.05 13.48 -5.14
CA LEU A 262 3.34 13.38 -6.42
C LEU A 262 1.82 13.24 -6.26
N ILE A 263 1.34 13.08 -5.02
CA ILE A 263 -0.08 12.88 -4.72
C ILE A 263 -0.85 14.19 -4.89
N GLN A 264 -1.94 14.13 -5.65
CA GLN A 264 -2.88 15.24 -5.81
C GLN A 264 -3.80 15.35 -4.58
N PRO A 265 -4.23 16.56 -4.17
CA PRO A 265 -5.21 16.73 -3.10
C PRO A 265 -6.62 16.30 -3.51
N ILE A 266 -6.86 16.10 -4.80
CA ILE A 266 -8.15 15.70 -5.37
C ILE A 266 -7.96 14.41 -6.16
N LEU A 267 -8.79 13.41 -5.87
CA LEU A 267 -8.98 12.24 -6.71
C LEU A 267 -10.05 12.55 -7.76
N PHE A 268 -9.62 12.67 -9.01
CA PHE A 268 -10.49 12.97 -10.14
C PHE A 268 -11.25 11.73 -10.59
N ARG A 269 -12.54 11.89 -10.88
CA ARG A 269 -13.43 10.81 -11.34
C ARG A 269 -14.18 11.25 -12.58
N LEU A 270 -13.95 10.57 -13.69
CA LEU A 270 -14.39 11.01 -15.01
C LEU A 270 -15.30 10.00 -15.70
N ASN A 271 -16.38 10.46 -16.32
CA ASN A 271 -17.29 9.64 -17.13
C ASN A 271 -16.65 9.25 -18.48
N SER A 272 -17.40 8.53 -19.32
CA SER A 272 -16.93 8.05 -20.64
C SER A 272 -16.50 9.16 -21.60
N SER A 273 -17.01 10.38 -21.42
CA SER A 273 -16.66 11.57 -22.20
C SER A 273 -15.53 12.40 -21.55
N PHE A 274 -14.83 11.85 -20.55
CA PHE A 274 -13.78 12.52 -19.78
C PHE A 274 -14.24 13.79 -19.04
N GLN A 275 -15.54 13.90 -18.76
CA GLN A 275 -16.11 14.95 -17.91
C GLN A 275 -16.30 14.44 -16.49
N GLN A 276 -16.39 15.34 -15.51
CA GLN A 276 -16.63 14.98 -14.11
C GLN A 276 -17.93 14.16 -13.97
N VAL A 277 -17.89 13.07 -13.18
CA VAL A 277 -19.08 12.27 -12.86
C VAL A 277 -20.08 13.05 -11.98
N PRO A 278 -21.38 12.70 -11.95
CA PRO A 278 -22.37 13.38 -11.11
C PRO A 278 -22.02 13.44 -9.62
N GLU A 279 -21.37 12.40 -9.10
CA GLU A 279 -20.90 12.30 -7.70
C GLU A 279 -19.69 13.22 -7.43
N GLY A 280 -19.10 13.79 -8.47
CA GLY A 280 -18.01 14.76 -8.40
C GLY A 280 -16.61 14.19 -8.19
N ASN A 281 -15.61 15.07 -8.14
CA ASN A 281 -14.26 14.69 -7.72
C ASN A 281 -14.18 14.63 -6.18
N LEU A 282 -13.25 13.85 -5.64
CA LEU A 282 -13.13 13.65 -4.19
C LEU A 282 -11.91 14.38 -3.64
N PRO A 283 -12.03 15.19 -2.58
CA PRO A 283 -10.88 15.49 -1.74
C PRO A 283 -10.25 14.19 -1.25
N LEU A 284 -8.92 14.11 -1.23
CA LEU A 284 -8.20 12.86 -0.97
C LEU A 284 -8.58 12.25 0.39
N HIS A 285 -8.83 13.06 1.42
CA HIS A 285 -9.23 12.52 2.73
C HIS A 285 -10.56 11.75 2.74
N HIS A 286 -11.43 11.94 1.72
CA HIS A 286 -12.67 11.16 1.53
C HIS A 286 -12.45 9.90 0.68
N ALA A 287 -11.27 9.71 0.09
CA ALA A 287 -10.91 8.56 -0.72
C ALA A 287 -10.18 7.46 0.06
N PHE A 288 -9.74 7.74 1.29
CA PHE A 288 -9.09 6.74 2.15
C PHE A 288 -10.13 5.79 2.75
N PHE A 289 -9.88 4.47 2.75
CA PHE A 289 -10.73 3.46 3.40
C PHE A 289 -12.24 3.53 3.07
N THR A 290 -12.59 3.97 1.86
CA THR A 290 -13.99 4.10 1.40
C THR A 290 -14.33 3.14 0.25
N PRO A 291 -14.21 1.80 0.43
CA PRO A 291 -14.50 0.83 -0.62
C PRO A 291 -15.94 0.92 -1.14
N TRP A 292 -16.87 1.43 -0.32
CA TRP A 292 -18.25 1.68 -0.69
C TRP A 292 -18.37 2.57 -1.94
N ARG A 293 -17.45 3.50 -2.17
CA ARG A 293 -17.46 4.37 -3.36
C ARG A 293 -17.20 3.59 -4.65
N VAL A 294 -16.37 2.55 -4.63
CA VAL A 294 -16.20 1.67 -5.80
C VAL A 294 -17.51 0.91 -6.07
N VAL A 295 -18.19 0.47 -5.02
CA VAL A 295 -19.42 -0.32 -5.16
C VAL A 295 -20.59 0.55 -5.65
N GLU A 296 -20.71 1.78 -5.14
CA GLU A 296 -21.90 2.62 -5.25
C GLU A 296 -21.75 3.88 -6.10
N GLU A 297 -20.53 4.32 -6.42
CA GLU A 297 -20.26 5.56 -7.15
C GLU A 297 -19.54 5.29 -8.47
N GLY A 298 -20.10 4.40 -9.30
CA GLY A 298 -19.67 4.22 -10.69
C GLY A 298 -18.51 3.24 -10.92
N GLY A 299 -18.12 2.43 -9.94
CA GLY A 299 -17.15 1.35 -10.18
C GLY A 299 -15.71 1.82 -10.34
N VAL A 300 -14.98 1.05 -11.13
CA VAL A 300 -13.53 1.21 -11.35
C VAL A 300 -13.23 2.24 -12.44
N ASP A 301 -14.05 2.27 -13.49
CA ASP A 301 -13.78 3.01 -14.72
C ASP A 301 -13.60 4.53 -14.50
N PRO A 302 -14.41 5.22 -13.67
CA PRO A 302 -14.26 6.67 -13.49
C PRO A 302 -12.94 7.08 -12.86
N VAL A 303 -12.46 6.27 -11.90
CA VAL A 303 -11.19 6.49 -11.21
C VAL A 303 -10.03 6.21 -12.18
N LEU A 304 -10.09 5.13 -12.97
CA LEU A 304 -9.08 4.85 -14.00
C LEU A 304 -8.97 5.97 -15.04
N ARG A 305 -10.10 6.51 -15.51
CA ARG A 305 -10.08 7.66 -16.45
C ARG A 305 -9.47 8.90 -15.79
N GLY A 306 -9.76 9.16 -14.53
CA GLY A 306 -9.12 10.25 -13.77
C GLY A 306 -7.61 10.07 -13.65
N LEU A 307 -7.14 8.86 -13.32
CA LEU A 307 -5.72 8.52 -13.27
C LEU A 307 -5.03 8.66 -14.63
N PHE A 308 -5.73 8.37 -15.72
CA PHE A 308 -5.21 8.53 -17.08
C PHE A 308 -5.12 10.00 -17.50
N ALA A 309 -6.20 10.75 -17.31
CA ALA A 309 -6.33 12.11 -17.82
C ALA A 309 -5.55 13.15 -17.01
N GLN A 310 -5.29 12.89 -15.72
CA GLN A 310 -4.71 13.88 -14.83
C GLN A 310 -3.23 13.63 -14.50
N GLY A 311 -2.47 14.72 -14.60
CA GLY A 311 -1.06 14.76 -14.21
C GLY A 311 -0.89 14.56 -12.70
N ALA A 312 0.23 13.96 -12.33
CA ALA A 312 0.65 13.91 -10.93
C ALA A 312 0.90 15.33 -10.38
N LYS A 313 0.83 15.52 -9.06
CA LYS A 313 1.21 16.78 -8.44
C LYS A 313 2.67 17.07 -8.76
N LYS A 314 2.96 18.29 -9.18
CA LYS A 314 4.34 18.75 -9.33
C LYS A 314 4.94 19.01 -7.94
N LYS A 315 6.12 18.47 -7.68
CA LYS A 315 6.89 18.81 -6.48
C LYS A 315 7.37 20.26 -6.59
N MET A 316 6.97 21.10 -5.63
CA MET A 316 7.35 22.52 -5.58
C MET A 316 8.14 22.78 -4.29
N PRO A 317 9.18 23.63 -4.29
CA PRO A 317 9.95 23.93 -3.07
C PRO A 317 9.09 24.50 -1.93
N SER A 318 8.07 25.29 -2.26
CA SER A 318 7.12 25.88 -1.31
C SER A 318 6.05 24.90 -0.82
N GLU A 319 5.87 23.77 -1.50
CA GLU A 319 4.83 22.79 -1.20
C GLU A 319 5.28 21.40 -1.65
N ILE A 320 6.07 20.73 -0.80
CA ILE A 320 6.58 19.39 -1.10
C ILE A 320 5.42 18.38 -1.13
N MET A 321 4.61 18.35 -0.07
CA MET A 321 3.40 17.54 0.04
C MET A 321 2.18 18.45 0.21
N ASN A 322 1.02 18.01 -0.28
CA ASN A 322 -0.22 18.77 -0.16
C ASN A 322 -0.86 18.60 1.23
N SER A 323 -1.76 19.52 1.59
CA SER A 323 -2.39 19.57 2.91
C SER A 323 -3.32 18.39 3.23
N GLU A 324 -3.82 17.66 2.23
CA GLU A 324 -4.64 16.47 2.48
C GLU A 324 -3.81 15.35 3.12
N LEU A 325 -2.51 15.32 2.87
CA LEU A 325 -1.58 14.40 3.53
C LEU A 325 -0.97 14.98 4.81
N THR A 326 -0.68 16.29 4.87
CA THR A 326 -0.03 16.85 6.07
C THR A 326 -1.02 17.21 7.18
N GLU A 327 -2.29 17.42 6.85
CA GLU A 327 -3.28 17.95 7.80
C GLU A 327 -4.46 17.01 8.05
N ARG A 328 -4.82 16.21 7.03
CA ARG A 328 -6.09 15.46 6.97
C ARG A 328 -5.89 13.98 6.65
N LEU A 329 -4.68 13.46 6.81
CA LEU A 329 -4.42 12.04 6.59
C LEU A 329 -5.33 11.21 7.49
N PHE A 330 -6.12 10.32 6.89
CA PHE A 330 -7.05 9.44 7.61
C PHE A 330 -7.98 10.18 8.58
N ALA A 331 -8.40 11.40 8.24
CA ALA A 331 -9.26 12.23 9.08
C ALA A 331 -10.57 11.51 9.50
N LEU A 332 -11.07 10.62 8.64
CA LEU A 332 -12.30 9.86 8.87
C LEU A 332 -12.07 8.54 9.63
N ALA A 333 -10.89 7.92 9.51
CA ALA A 333 -10.61 6.59 10.08
C ALA A 333 -10.12 6.64 11.54
N ASN A 334 -9.83 7.82 12.07
CA ASN A 334 -9.41 8.01 13.45
C ASN A 334 -10.21 9.13 14.11
N LYS A 335 -10.72 8.92 15.33
CA LYS A 335 -11.46 9.94 16.14
C LYS A 335 -10.68 11.24 16.33
N ILE A 336 -9.35 11.11 16.38
CA ILE A 336 -8.42 12.19 16.14
C ILE A 336 -7.98 11.90 14.72
N GLY A 337 -8.58 12.56 13.72
CA GLY A 337 -8.01 12.54 12.38
C GLY A 337 -6.51 12.71 12.54
N MET A 338 -5.66 11.97 11.84
CA MET A 338 -4.23 12.16 12.05
C MET A 338 -3.90 13.58 11.58
N HIS A 339 -4.01 14.56 12.50
CA HIS A 339 -3.35 15.85 12.52
C HIS A 339 -1.85 15.60 12.77
N LYS A 340 -1.36 14.49 12.20
CA LYS A 340 0.03 14.10 12.14
C LYS A 340 0.40 14.46 10.73
N PRO A 341 1.26 15.47 10.53
CA PRO A 341 1.86 15.66 9.23
C PRO A 341 2.41 14.33 8.78
N PHE A 342 1.92 13.80 7.67
CA PHE A 342 2.46 12.57 7.11
C PHE A 342 3.98 12.67 6.92
N ALA A 343 4.47 13.88 6.62
CA ALA A 343 5.88 14.23 6.66
C ALA A 343 6.56 13.98 8.03
N CYS A 344 5.91 14.32 9.16
CA CYS A 344 6.40 14.00 10.50
C CYS A 344 6.41 12.48 10.76
N TRP A 345 5.46 11.73 10.19
CA TRP A 345 5.47 10.26 10.24
C TRP A 345 6.64 9.66 9.47
N GLU A 346 6.86 10.12 8.24
CA GLU A 346 7.99 9.70 7.41
C GLU A 346 9.32 10.04 8.09
N ILE A 347 9.48 11.27 8.59
CA ILE A 347 10.68 11.67 9.34
C ILE A 347 10.83 10.83 10.61
N SER A 348 9.77 10.61 11.39
CA SER A 348 9.86 9.80 12.61
C SER A 348 10.15 8.33 12.30
N ARG A 349 9.74 7.82 11.14
CA ARG A 349 10.10 6.50 10.63
C ARG A 349 11.57 6.45 10.19
N LEU A 350 12.06 7.50 9.53
CA LEU A 350 13.49 7.64 9.18
C LEU A 350 14.38 7.75 10.40
N LEU A 351 14.00 8.54 11.40
CA LEU A 351 14.72 8.62 12.67
C LEU A 351 14.80 7.25 13.35
N LYS A 352 13.78 6.39 13.20
CA LYS A 352 13.81 5.01 13.70
C LYS A 352 14.80 4.12 12.92
N CYS A 353 14.85 4.23 11.60
CA CYS A 353 15.71 3.40 10.76
C CYS A 353 17.18 3.85 10.78
N CYS A 354 17.44 5.17 10.87
CA CYS A 354 18.78 5.75 10.73
C CYS A 354 19.40 6.23 12.04
N LEU A 355 18.63 6.73 13.01
CA LEU A 355 19.16 7.47 14.18
C LEU A 355 19.04 6.74 15.52
N LEU A 356 18.41 5.57 15.58
CA LEU A 356 18.43 4.67 16.74
C LEU A 356 19.41 3.50 16.57
N ASN A 357 20.39 3.67 15.66
CA ASN A 357 21.54 2.78 15.48
C ASN A 357 22.69 3.08 16.47
N PHE A 358 22.49 3.95 17.47
CA PHE A 358 23.46 4.24 18.51
C PHE A 358 22.85 4.09 19.90
#